data_AF-A0A514LMB6-F1
#
_entry.id   AF-A0A514LMB6-F1
#
_cell.length_a   1.000
_cell.length_b   1.000
_cell.length_c   1.000
_cell.angle_alpha   90.00
_cell.angle_beta   90.00
_cell.angle_gamma   90.00
#
_symmetry.space_group_name_H-M   'P 1'
#
loop_
_entity.id
_entity.type
_entity.pdbx_description
1 polymer ?
#
loop_
_entity_poly.entity_id
_entity_poly.type
_entity_poly.pdbx_seq_one_letter_code
_entity_poly.pdbx_strand_id
1 'polypeptide(L)' 'MEQRPQAVKLDPQSGEVVQEFEQDGLDPFHIPYGGPNYRIQCGTCGLNEDERLFMRF' A
#
# COMPACT_ATOMS: atom_id res chain seq x y z
N MET A 1 -9.53 -0.05 -12.50
CA MET A 1 -8.08 -0.18 -12.23
C MET A 1 -7.95 -0.73 -10.83
N GLU A 2 -7.18 -1.80 -10.63
CA GLU A 2 -7.01 -2.48 -9.34
C GLU A 2 -5.64 -2.08 -8.77
N GLN A 3 -5.57 -1.65 -7.50
CA GLN A 3 -4.29 -1.40 -6.84
C GLN A 3 -3.78 -2.70 -6.20
N ARG A 4 -2.55 -3.08 -6.51
CA ARG A 4 -1.86 -4.25 -5.95
C ARG A 4 -0.64 -3.78 -5.14
N PRO A 5 -0.81 -3.42 -3.86
CA PRO A 5 0.31 -2.96 -3.06
C PRO A 5 1.33 -4.10 -2.87
N GLN A 6 2.60 -3.81 -3.14
CA GLN A 6 3.72 -4.72 -2.87
C GLN A 6 4.58 -4.14 -1.75
N ALA A 7 4.96 -4.99 -0.79
CA ALA A 7 5.93 -4.62 0.23
C ALA A 7 7.34 -4.76 -0.37
N VAL A 8 8.10 -3.66 -0.40
CA VAL A 8 9.43 -3.61 -1.01
C VAL A 8 10.41 -2.88 -0.11
N LYS A 9 11.68 -3.27 -0.18
CA LYS A 9 12.80 -2.51 0.37
C LYS A 9 13.41 -1.66 -0.74
N LEU A 10 13.61 -0.38 -0.47
CA LEU A 10 14.25 0.55 -1.39
C LEU A 10 15.68 0.86 -0.96
N ASP A 11 16.57 1.08 -1.93
CA ASP A 11 17.85 1.72 -1.70
C ASP A 11 17.62 3.21 -1.35
N PRO A 12 18.15 3.71 -0.22
CA PRO A 12 17.86 5.06 0.25
C PRO A 12 18.52 6.18 -0.57
N GLN A 13 19.50 5.88 -1.43
CA GLN A 13 20.18 6.89 -2.27
C GLN A 13 19.54 6.99 -3.66
N SER A 14 19.18 5.86 -4.25
CA SER A 14 18.68 5.76 -5.62
C SER A 14 17.17 5.59 -5.71
N GLY A 15 16.53 5.06 -4.65
CA GLY A 15 15.11 4.69 -4.65
C GLY A 15 14.82 3.39 -5.40
N GLU A 16 15.83 2.64 -5.83
CA GLU A 16 15.65 1.36 -6.52
C GLU A 16 15.14 0.28 -5.57
N VAL A 17 14.31 -0.63 -6.09
CA VAL A 17 13.85 -1.80 -5.33
C VAL A 17 15.00 -2.79 -5.19
N VAL A 18 15.43 -3.03 -3.94
CA VAL A 18 16.49 -4.00 -3.62
C VAL A 18 15.93 -5.35 -3.16
N GLN A 19 14.67 -5.41 -2.74
CA GLN A 19 14.00 -6.64 -2.31
C GLN A 19 12.48 -6.50 -2.36
N GLU A 20 11.77 -7.54 -2.81
CA GLU A 20 10.32 -7.70 -2.66
C GLU A 20 10.03 -8.69 -1.54
N PHE A 21 9.02 -8.39 -0.71
CA PHE A 21 8.57 -9.28 0.36
C PHE A 21 7.26 -9.93 -0.03
N GLU A 22 7.23 -11.27 0.01
CA GLU A 22 5.97 -12.01 -0.05
C GLU A 22 5.33 -12.05 1.34
N GLN A 23 3.99 -12.12 1.38
CA GLN A 23 3.28 -12.13 2.67
C GLN A 23 3.55 -13.40 3.49
N ASP A 24 3.90 -14.51 2.82
CA ASP A 24 4.32 -15.75 3.46
C ASP A 24 5.84 -15.75 3.65
N GLY A 25 6.30 -15.26 4.80
CA GLY A 25 7.73 -15.25 5.16
C GLY A 25 8.31 -13.88 5.44
N LEU A 26 7.54 -12.99 6.07
CA LEU A 26 8.06 -11.72 6.57
C LEU A 26 9.10 -11.97 7.66
N ASP A 27 10.27 -11.34 7.50
CA ASP A 27 11.29 -11.29 8.55
C ASP A 27 10.68 -10.69 9.86
N PRO A 28 11.20 -11.02 11.06
CA PRO A 28 10.63 -10.58 12.34
C PRO A 28 10.49 -9.05 12.49
N PHE A 29 11.23 -8.29 11.69
CA PHE A 29 11.22 -6.83 11.70
C PHE A 29 10.34 -6.21 10.60
N HIS A 30 9.68 -7.03 9.77
CA HIS A 30 8.74 -6.57 8.76
C HIS A 30 7.30 -6.64 9.27
N ILE A 31 6.62 -5.50 9.23
CA ILE A 31 5.20 -5.42 9.54
C ILE A 31 4.43 -5.67 8.23
N PRO A 32 3.52 -6.67 8.19
CA PRO A 32 2.67 -6.88 7.02
C PRO A 32 1.86 -5.62 6.71
N TYR A 33 1.56 -5.41 5.44
CA TYR A 33 0.65 -4.34 5.05
C TYR A 33 -0.73 -4.60 5.66
N GLY A 34 -1.15 -3.74 6.60
CA GLY A 34 -2.46 -3.80 7.26
C GLY A 34 -3.49 -2.79 6.72
N GLY A 35 -3.19 -2.14 5.59
CA GLY A 35 -4.14 -1.20 4.97
C GLY A 35 -5.29 -1.92 4.26
N PRO A 36 -6.32 -1.19 3.83
CA PRO A 36 -7.47 -1.80 3.18
C PRO A 36 -7.10 -2.39 1.82
N ASN A 37 -7.81 -3.45 1.43
CA ASN A 37 -7.66 -4.07 0.10
C ASN A 37 -7.95 -3.09 -1.03
N TYR A 38 -8.83 -2.13 -0.79
CA TYR A 38 -9.20 -1.09 -1.74
C TYR A 38 -9.03 0.29 -1.13
N ARG A 39 -8.41 1.18 -1.91
CA ARG A 39 -8.44 2.61 -1.66
C ARG A 39 -9.15 3.30 -2.82
N ILE A 40 -9.90 4.34 -2.49
CA ILE A 40 -10.69 5.13 -3.42
C ILE A 40 -10.12 6.54 -3.47
N GLN A 41 -9.84 7.02 -4.68
CA GLN A 41 -9.42 8.40 -4.90
C GLN A 41 -10.63 9.28 -5.23
N CYS A 42 -10.85 10.33 -4.43
CA CYS A 42 -11.85 11.35 -4.71
C CYS A 42 -11.45 12.13 -5.96
N GLY A 43 -12.29 12.10 -6.99
CA GLY A 43 -12.06 12.85 -8.23
C GLY A 43 -12.07 14.39 -8.03
N THR A 44 -12.69 14.89 -6.96
CA THR A 44 -12.85 16.33 -6.71
C THR A 44 -11.70 16.93 -5.92
N CYS A 45 -11.24 16.25 -4.87
CA CYS A 45 -10.20 16.78 -3.98
C CYS A 45 -8.91 15.94 -3.95
N GLY A 46 -8.88 14.78 -4.61
CA GLY A 46 -7.71 13.91 -4.68
C GLY A 46 -7.45 13.07 -3.42
N LEU A 47 -8.29 13.16 -2.38
CA LEU A 47 -8.17 12.31 -1.18
C LEU A 47 -8.20 10.83 -1.57
N ASN A 48 -7.19 10.07 -1.16
CA ASN A 48 -7.06 8.64 -1.46
C ASN A 48 -7.08 7.83 -0.16
N GLU A 49 -8.23 7.23 0.14
CA GLU A 49 -8.51 6.61 1.43
C GLU A 49 -9.39 5.35 1.31
N ASP A 50 -9.59 4.66 2.44
CA ASP A 50 -10.50 3.52 2.57
C ASP A 50 -11.92 3.84 2.06
N GLU A 51 -12.49 2.93 1.27
CA GLU A 51 -13.84 3.05 0.70
C GLU A 51 -14.94 3.31 1.73
N ARG A 52 -14.76 2.84 2.98
CA ARG A 52 -15.71 3.05 4.09
C ARG A 52 -15.92 4.52 4.44
N LEU A 53 -14.95 5.39 4.17
CA LEU A 53 -15.11 6.83 4.36
C LEU A 53 -16.03 7.46 3.32
N PHE A 54 -16.14 6.84 2.13
CA PHE A 54 -16.97 7.32 1.03
C PHE A 54 -18.38 6.72 1.05
N MET A 55 -18.57 5.53 1.62
CA MET A 55 -19.90 4.90 1.76
C MET A 55 -20.85 5.64 2.72
N ARG A 56 -20.34 6.57 3.53
CA ARG A 56 -21.12 7.30 4.55
C ARG A 56 -21.87 8.52 4.02
N PHE A 57 -21.86 8.78 2.70
CA PHE A 57 -22.47 9.96 2.08
C PHE A 57 -23.29 9.60 0.84
#